data_AF-A0A4R4D3C2-F1
#
_entry.id   AF-A0A4R4D3C2-F1
#
_cell.length_a   1.000
_cell.length_b   1.000
_cell.length_c   1.000
_cell.angle_alpha   90.00
_cell.angle_beta   90.00
_cell.angle_gamma   90.00
#
_symmetry.space_group_name_H-M   'P 1'
#
loop_
_entity.id
_entity.type
_entity.pdbx_description
1 polymer ?
#
loop_
_entity_poly.entity_id
_entity_poly.type
_entity_poly.pdbx_seq_one_letter_code
_entity_poly.pdbx_strand_id
1 'polypeptide(L)'
;MSAFDTGLFGQKDGYAVRILDLSGGNGSDPVETVRGFQTLEHANAFARRYVRDSLERCRNRGMTPADVVQAWFAFGEDAEVMGGAEQAWRSAAELNDFAARPPGDAEERNWRALDPRRDEDDGEEEA
;
A
#
# COMPACT_ATOMS: atom_id res chain seq x y z
N MET A 1 8.43 -10.52 -30.33
CA MET A 1 7.07 -10.34 -29.80
C MET A 1 6.91 -11.34 -28.67
N SER A 2 7.22 -10.93 -27.43
CA SER A 2 7.10 -11.80 -26.27
C SER A 2 5.75 -11.57 -25.61
N ALA A 3 5.06 -12.69 -25.38
CA ALA A 3 3.71 -12.79 -24.89
C ALA A 3 3.59 -12.33 -23.43
N PHE A 4 2.60 -11.48 -23.17
CA PHE A 4 1.83 -11.34 -21.93
C PHE A 4 2.51 -11.80 -20.63
N ASP A 5 3.48 -11.03 -20.14
CA ASP A 5 3.81 -11.03 -18.72
C ASP A 5 2.79 -10.11 -18.03
N THR A 6 1.59 -10.64 -17.82
CA THR A 6 0.49 -9.92 -17.15
C THR A 6 0.70 -9.85 -15.63
N GLY A 7 1.82 -10.37 -15.11
CA GLY A 7 2.08 -10.44 -13.66
C GLY A 7 1.15 -11.37 -12.86
N LEU A 8 0.26 -12.09 -13.53
CA LEU A 8 -0.77 -12.95 -12.93
C LEU A 8 -0.18 -14.24 -12.31
N PHE A 9 0.95 -14.72 -12.84
CA PHE A 9 1.61 -15.95 -12.38
C PHE A 9 2.91 -15.70 -11.61
N GLY A 10 3.17 -14.44 -11.25
CA GLY A 10 4.33 -14.02 -10.46
C GLY A 10 5.61 -13.79 -11.26
N GLN A 11 6.40 -12.84 -10.80
CA GLN A 11 7.73 -12.52 -11.34
C GLN A 11 8.79 -13.38 -10.63
N LYS A 12 9.89 -13.74 -11.32
CA LYS A 12 10.98 -14.59 -10.76
C LYS A 12 11.56 -14.07 -9.43
N ASP A 13 11.55 -12.75 -9.25
CA ASP A 13 12.02 -12.08 -8.02
C ASP A 13 10.85 -11.54 -7.15
N GLY A 14 9.61 -11.90 -7.49
CA GLY A 14 8.38 -11.42 -6.86
C GLY A 14 8.08 -9.95 -7.11
N TYR A 15 7.03 -9.46 -6.46
CA TYR A 15 6.71 -8.03 -6.34
C TYR A 15 7.15 -7.50 -4.98
N ALA A 16 7.32 -6.18 -4.90
CA ALA A 16 7.60 -5.49 -3.66
C ALA A 16 6.74 -4.24 -3.53
N VAL A 17 6.53 -3.77 -2.31
CA VAL A 17 5.85 -2.50 -2.03
C VAL A 17 6.80 -1.62 -1.21
N ARG A 18 7.10 -0.42 -1.70
CA ARG A 18 7.90 0.58 -0.99
C ARG A 18 6.96 1.47 -0.21
N ILE A 19 7.24 1.62 1.08
CA ILE A 19 6.56 2.57 1.96
C ILE A 19 7.35 3.86 1.99
N LEU A 20 6.70 4.98 1.68
CA LEU A 20 7.31 6.30 1.58
C LEU A 20 6.75 7.20 2.66
N ASP A 21 7.62 7.83 3.45
CA ASP A 21 7.24 8.90 4.36
C ASP A 21 6.96 10.18 3.57
N LEU A 22 5.78 10.77 3.75
CA LEU A 22 5.41 12.02 3.09
C LEU A 22 5.83 13.27 3.87
N SER A 23 6.13 13.12 5.17
CA SER A 23 6.51 14.24 6.03
C SER A 23 7.87 14.86 5.68
N GLY A 24 8.66 14.16 4.85
CA GLY A 24 10.00 14.56 4.44
C GLY A 24 11.10 14.23 5.44
N GLY A 25 10.77 13.53 6.53
CA GLY A 25 11.74 13.07 7.52
C GLY A 25 12.73 12.04 6.97
N ASN A 26 12.30 11.23 6.00
CA ASN A 26 13.13 10.22 5.33
C ASN A 26 13.65 10.62 3.94
N GLY A 27 13.47 11.89 3.54
CA GLY A 27 13.88 12.36 2.21
C GLY A 27 13.16 11.61 1.09
N SER A 28 13.91 11.07 0.12
CA SER A 28 13.39 10.26 -1.00
C SER A 28 13.58 8.76 -0.80
N ASP A 29 14.18 8.35 0.32
CA ASP A 29 14.37 6.94 0.60
C ASP A 29 13.09 6.34 1.18
N PRO A 30 12.74 5.10 0.83
CA PRO A 30 11.61 4.42 1.43
C PRO A 30 11.90 4.13 2.91
N VAL A 31 10.87 4.27 3.75
CA VAL A 31 10.91 3.85 5.15
C VAL A 31 11.09 2.34 5.23
N GLU A 32 10.41 1.63 4.34
CA GLU A 32 10.45 0.18 4.26
C GLU A 32 10.24 -0.31 2.82
N THR A 33 10.81 -1.46 2.48
CA THR A 33 10.48 -2.19 1.25
C THR A 33 10.00 -3.59 1.63
N VAL A 34 8.68 -3.80 1.56
CA VAL A 34 8.04 -5.09 1.83
C VAL A 34 8.16 -5.96 0.58
N ARG A 35 8.69 -7.17 0.73
CA ARG A 35 8.92 -8.15 -0.36
C ARG A 35 8.06 -9.39 -0.11
N GLY A 36 8.07 -10.35 -1.05
CA GLY A 36 7.41 -11.65 -0.89
C GLY A 36 6.02 -11.73 -1.54
N PHE A 37 5.56 -10.66 -2.18
CA PHE A 37 4.29 -10.67 -2.92
C PHE A 37 4.40 -11.55 -4.17
N GLN A 38 3.54 -12.57 -4.25
CA GLN A 38 3.57 -13.56 -5.32
C GLN A 38 2.92 -13.03 -6.62
N THR A 39 1.94 -12.13 -6.52
CA THR A 39 1.23 -11.57 -7.67
C THR A 39 1.13 -10.05 -7.58
N LEU A 40 0.96 -9.40 -8.74
CA LEU A 40 0.72 -7.95 -8.80
C LEU A 40 -0.57 -7.56 -8.08
N GLU A 41 -1.61 -8.40 -8.19
CA GLU A 41 -2.91 -8.18 -7.54
C GLU A 41 -2.79 -8.16 -6.02
N HIS A 42 -1.98 -9.05 -5.46
CA HIS A 42 -1.68 -9.09 -4.03
C HIS A 42 -0.94 -7.82 -3.58
N ALA A 43 0.13 -7.43 -4.30
CA ALA A 43 0.87 -6.20 -4.01
C ALA A 43 -0.01 -4.94 -4.13
N ASN A 44 -0.84 -4.86 -5.17
CA ASN A 44 -1.79 -3.76 -5.38
C ASN A 44 -2.83 -3.69 -4.24
N ALA A 45 -3.40 -4.83 -3.85
CA ALA A 45 -4.38 -4.88 -2.76
C ALA A 45 -3.75 -4.46 -1.41
N PHE A 46 -2.51 -4.89 -1.14
CA PHE A 46 -1.74 -4.46 0.02
C PHE A 46 -1.52 -2.95 0.00
N ALA A 47 -0.94 -2.41 -1.07
CA ALA A 47 -0.63 -0.98 -1.18
C ALA A 47 -1.87 -0.10 -1.03
N ARG A 48 -2.97 -0.49 -1.70
CA ARG A 48 -4.26 0.21 -1.62
C ARG A 48 -4.82 0.26 -0.20
N ARG A 49 -4.84 -0.87 0.53
CA ARG A 49 -5.32 -0.92 1.92
C ARG A 49 -4.38 -0.20 2.88
N TYR A 50 -3.08 -0.24 2.62
CA TYR A 50 -2.06 0.46 3.41
C TYR A 50 -2.27 1.97 3.33
N VAL A 51 -2.38 2.53 2.12
CA VAL A 51 -2.64 3.97 1.92
C VAL A 51 -3.98 4.37 2.52
N ARG A 52 -5.03 3.54 2.40
CA ARG A 52 -6.32 3.82 3.05
C ARG A 52 -6.16 3.88 4.57
N ASP A 53 -5.43 2.94 5.19
CA ASP A 53 -5.16 2.98 6.63
C ASP A 53 -4.37 4.22 7.05
N SER A 54 -3.32 4.55 6.29
CA SER A 54 -2.46 5.70 6.53
C SER A 54 -3.24 7.02 6.47
N LEU A 55 -4.03 7.23 5.41
CA LEU A 55 -4.91 8.39 5.25
C LEU A 55 -5.90 8.52 6.42
N GLU A 56 -6.53 7.41 6.81
CA GLU A 56 -7.53 7.42 7.88
C GLU A 56 -6.94 7.65 9.27
N ARG A 57 -5.65 7.37 9.50
CA ARG A 57 -4.95 7.77 10.73
C ARG A 57 -4.72 9.28 10.80
N CYS A 58 -4.63 9.96 9.66
CA CYS A 58 -4.51 11.42 9.58
C CYS A 58 -5.87 12.14 9.72
N ARG A 59 -6.99 11.42 9.61
CA ARG A 59 -8.33 12.01 9.66
C ARG A 59 -8.76 12.33 11.09
N ASN A 60 -9.16 13.59 11.31
CA ASN A 60 -9.82 14.04 12.53
C ASN A 60 -11.27 14.46 12.28
N ARG A 61 -12.05 14.50 13.37
CA ARG A 61 -13.46 14.91 13.32
C ARG A 61 -13.60 16.33 12.78
N GLY A 62 -14.47 16.52 11.80
CA GLY A 62 -14.79 17.83 11.23
C GLY A 62 -13.86 18.30 10.11
N MET A 63 -12.84 17.52 9.74
CA MET A 63 -12.00 17.80 8.58
C MET A 63 -12.77 17.65 7.26
N THR A 64 -12.52 18.56 6.32
CA THR A 64 -12.95 18.38 4.93
C THR A 64 -12.07 17.33 4.23
N PRO A 65 -12.49 16.77 3.07
CA PRO A 65 -11.64 15.86 2.30
C PRO A 65 -10.27 16.47 1.96
N ALA A 66 -10.24 17.76 1.61
CA ALA A 66 -9.00 18.47 1.32
C ALA A 66 -8.07 18.55 2.56
N ASP A 67 -8.63 18.84 3.75
CA ASP A 67 -7.86 18.87 5.00
C ASP A 67 -7.25 17.51 5.33
N VAL A 68 -7.98 16.42 5.04
CA VAL A 68 -7.47 15.05 5.25
C VAL A 68 -6.31 14.75 4.32
N VAL A 69 -6.42 15.10 3.03
CA VAL A 69 -5.32 14.93 2.07
C VAL A 69 -4.11 15.76 2.49
N GLN A 70 -4.31 17.01 2.92
CA GLN A 70 -3.22 17.86 3.42
C GLN A 70 -2.56 17.27 4.68
N ALA A 71 -3.34 16.77 5.63
CA ALA A 71 -2.81 16.12 6.81
C ALA A 71 -2.03 14.84 6.47
N TRP A 72 -2.50 14.06 5.49
CA TRP A 72 -1.79 12.87 5.01
C TRP A 72 -0.49 13.21 4.29
N PHE A 73 -0.44 14.26 3.48
CA PHE A 73 0.85 14.73 2.94
C PHE A 73 1.81 15.23 4.03
N ALA A 74 1.31 15.76 5.14
CA ALA A 74 2.15 16.26 6.22
C ALA A 74 2.67 15.18 7.19
N PHE A 75 1.91 14.10 7.39
CA PHE A 75 2.18 13.12 8.47
C PHE A 75 1.97 11.66 8.06
N GLY A 76 1.47 11.42 6.85
CA GLY A 76 1.13 10.11 6.37
C GLY A 76 2.27 9.43 5.62
N GLU A 77 1.93 8.24 5.15
CA GLU A 77 2.80 7.35 4.40
C GLU A 77 2.10 6.93 3.11
N ASP A 78 2.84 6.92 2.00
CA ASP A 78 2.40 6.37 0.72
C ASP A 78 2.97 4.97 0.49
N ALA A 79 2.37 4.22 -0.44
CA ALA A 79 2.82 2.90 -0.85
C ALA A 79 2.94 2.80 -2.37
N GLU A 80 4.14 2.48 -2.85
CA GLU A 80 4.44 2.28 -4.27
C GLU A 80 4.74 0.81 -4.58
N VAL A 81 3.99 0.24 -5.52
CA VAL A 81 4.20 -1.13 -6.00
C VAL A 81 5.36 -1.16 -7.00
N MET A 82 6.32 -2.05 -6.75
CA MET A 82 7.50 -2.29 -7.58
C MET A 82 7.32 -3.55 -8.42
N GLY A 83 7.51 -3.41 -9.74
CA GLY A 83 7.13 -4.42 -10.73
C GLY A 83 5.74 -4.13 -11.31
N GLY A 84 5.42 -4.67 -12.49
CA GLY A 84 4.06 -4.54 -13.07
C GLY A 84 3.75 -3.22 -13.80
N ALA A 85 4.75 -2.35 -14.00
CA ALA A 85 4.70 -1.14 -14.83
C ALA A 85 3.35 -0.37 -14.78
N GLU A 86 2.59 -0.34 -15.88
CA GLU A 86 1.34 0.44 -16.01
C GLU A 86 0.17 -0.12 -15.19
N GLN A 87 0.25 -1.38 -14.75
CA GLN A 87 -0.80 -2.06 -13.98
C GLN A 87 -0.57 -1.95 -12.47
N ALA A 88 0.58 -1.40 -12.05
CA ALA A 88 0.89 -1.13 -10.65
C ALA A 88 -0.04 -0.03 -10.12
N TRP A 89 -0.71 -0.33 -9.02
CA TRP A 89 -1.58 0.63 -8.36
C TRP A 89 -0.76 1.80 -7.79
N ARG A 90 -1.34 3.01 -7.82
CA ARG A 90 -0.76 4.22 -7.23
C ARG A 90 -1.84 4.98 -6.46
N SER A 91 -1.45 5.57 -5.34
CA SER A 91 -2.33 6.35 -4.46
C SER A 91 -3.13 7.43 -5.18
N ALA A 92 -2.50 8.13 -6.13
CA ALA A 92 -3.14 9.18 -6.94
C ALA A 92 -4.42 8.74 -7.66
N ALA A 93 -4.60 7.44 -7.92
CA ALA A 93 -5.81 6.91 -8.56
C ALA A 93 -7.07 7.01 -7.69
N GLU A 94 -6.94 6.90 -6.36
CA GLU A 94 -8.09 6.79 -5.43
C GLU A 94 -8.00 7.74 -4.22
N LEU A 95 -6.91 8.50 -4.08
CA LEU A 95 -6.66 9.35 -2.90
C LEU A 95 -7.84 10.29 -2.57
N ASN A 96 -8.39 10.96 -3.58
CA ASN A 96 -9.52 11.87 -3.39
C ASN A 96 -10.80 11.14 -2.96
N ASP A 97 -11.04 9.93 -3.51
CA ASP A 97 -12.21 9.12 -3.15
C ASP A 97 -12.10 8.62 -1.71
N PHE A 98 -10.91 8.20 -1.28
CA PHE A 98 -10.65 7.81 0.11
C PHE A 98 -10.85 8.99 1.07
N ALA A 99 -10.38 10.18 0.70
CA ALA A 99 -10.56 11.37 1.50
C ALA A 99 -12.04 11.77 1.63
N ALA A 100 -12.80 11.65 0.53
CA ALA A 100 -14.23 11.98 0.49
C ALA A 100 -15.12 10.97 1.21
N ARG A 101 -14.75 9.68 1.17
CA ARG A 101 -15.54 8.59 1.74
C ARG A 101 -14.72 7.82 2.77
N PRO A 102 -14.95 8.04 4.08
CA PRO A 102 -14.37 7.20 5.12
C PRO A 102 -14.72 5.71 4.89
N PRO A 103 -13.88 4.77 5.36
CA PRO A 103 -14.13 3.34 5.20
C PRO A 103 -15.44 2.93 5.88
N GLY A 104 -16.19 2.04 5.23
CA GLY A 104 -17.43 1.50 5.78
C GLY A 104 -17.19 0.47 6.89
N ASP A 105 -16.06 -0.23 6.84
CA ASP A 105 -15.64 -1.22 7.83
C ASP A 105 -14.11 -1.31 7.97
N ALA A 106 -13.65 -2.17 8.89
CA ALA A 106 -12.23 -2.33 9.20
C ALA A 106 -11.44 -3.07 8.11
N GLU A 107 -12.07 -3.89 7.28
CA GLU A 107 -11.41 -4.69 6.23
C GLU A 107 -10.87 -3.81 5.11
N GLU A 108 -11.53 -2.68 4.82
CA GLU A 108 -11.03 -1.68 3.86
C GLU A 108 -9.64 -1.13 4.22
N ARG A 109 -9.24 -1.21 5.49
CA ARG A 109 -7.94 -0.78 6.02
C ARG A 109 -7.04 -1.93 6.45
N ASN A 110 -7.55 -3.17 6.39
CA ASN A 110 -6.82 -4.34 6.88
C ASN A 110 -5.77 -4.78 5.87
N TRP A 111 -4.68 -4.02 5.78
CA TRP A 111 -3.49 -4.36 5.00
C TRP A 111 -2.68 -5.47 5.65
N ARG A 112 -2.77 -5.61 6.98
CA ARG A 112 -2.07 -6.68 7.72
C ARG A 112 -2.52 -8.06 7.25
N ALA A 113 -3.81 -8.27 6.99
CA ALA A 113 -4.28 -9.55 6.41
C ALA A 113 -3.68 -9.88 5.03
N LEU A 114 -3.03 -8.93 4.37
CA LEU A 114 -2.36 -9.10 3.07
C LEU A 114 -0.84 -9.00 3.18
N ASP A 115 -0.29 -8.95 4.38
CA ASP A 115 1.15 -8.76 4.58
C ASP A 115 1.89 -10.10 4.41
N PRO A 116 2.74 -10.27 3.38
CA PRO A 116 3.41 -11.54 3.10
C PRO A 116 4.38 -11.97 4.20
N ARG A 117 4.79 -11.05 5.09
CA ARG A 117 5.66 -11.35 6.24
C ARG A 117 4.96 -12.16 7.32
N ARG A 118 3.61 -12.18 7.34
CA ARG A 118 2.85 -12.95 8.33
C ARG A 118 2.98 -14.46 8.11
N ASP A 119 3.01 -14.88 6.85
CA ASP A 119 3.13 -16.29 6.50
C ASP A 119 4.54 -16.83 6.81
N GLU A 120 5.54 -15.94 6.94
CA GLU A 120 6.91 -16.29 7.37
C GLU A 120 6.99 -16.51 8.90
N ASP A 121 6.24 -15.73 9.68
CA ASP A 121 6.23 -15.78 11.16
C ASP A 121 5.46 -17.01 11.71
N ASP A 122 4.41 -17.45 11.01
CA ASP A 122 3.62 -18.65 11.37
C ASP A 122 4.37 -19.99 11.09
N GLY A 123 5.55 -19.94 10.45
CA GLY A 123 6.35 -21.11 10.07
C GLY A 123 7.47 -21.50 11.06
N GLU A 124 7.72 -20.72 12.11
CA GLU A 124 8.82 -20.93 13.06
C GLU A 124 8.40 -21.59 14.40
N GLU A 125 7.12 -21.94 14.60
CA GLU A 125 6.60 -22.59 15.83
C GLU A 125 6.63 -24.14 15.82
N GLU A 126 7.51 -24.79 15.07
CA GLU A 126 7.75 -26.25 15.16
C GLU A 126 9.26 -26.56 15.17
N ALA A 127 9.91 -26.39 16.32
CA ALA A 127 11.24 -26.95 16.61
C ALA A 127 11.41 -27.37 18.07
#